data_AF-A0A8J5LBW4-F1
#
_entry.id   AF-A0A8J5LBW4-F1
#
_cell.length_a   1.000
_cell.length_b   1.000
_cell.length_c   1.000
_cell.angle_alpha   90.00
_cell.angle_beta   90.00
_cell.angle_gamma   90.00
#
_symmetry.space_group_name_H-M   'P 1'
#
loop_
_entity.id
_entity.type
_entity.pdbx_description
1 polymer ?
#
loop_
_entity_poly.entity_id
_entity_poly.type
_entity_poly.pdbx_seq_one_letter_code
_entity_poly.pdbx_strand_id
1 'polypeptide(L)'
;MLQFSSSHGAAVLLFFARRSSLFRTPRLCHLKSDFRATARLRRRAPSLPSLLPVSSVASLSTAKLDAAKLESLVHHPIDYARVVKKIGNEVDLTLVDLEGLLPSAIIMVISVTASTTSGKPLSKENLNKTIDACDRALALDLAKKKVLDFVESRTGYIAPNLSAIIGSAVAAKLMGIASGLSALAKMPACNVQLLGAKKKTLAGFSTATSQFRVGYLEQAEIFQSAPPSLRTRACRLLASKSTLAVRVDSTRGDPTGKTGRNLRDEILKKIETTPC
;
A
#
# COMPACT_ATOMS: atom_id res chain seq x y z
N MET A 1 17.40 18.52 -18.53
CA MET A 1 16.21 19.25 -19.02
C MET A 1 15.45 18.30 -19.94
N LEU A 2 14.35 17.69 -19.48
CA LEU A 2 13.33 17.02 -20.30
C LEU A 2 12.15 16.71 -19.36
N GLN A 3 11.20 17.64 -19.30
CA GLN A 3 9.89 17.44 -18.66
C GLN A 3 9.04 16.57 -19.59
N PHE A 4 8.57 15.41 -19.10
CA PHE A 4 7.52 14.65 -19.77
C PHE A 4 6.20 14.82 -18.99
N SER A 5 5.26 15.48 -19.66
CA SER A 5 3.94 15.87 -19.17
C SER A 5 3.00 14.67 -19.00
N SER A 6 2.22 14.72 -17.92
CA SER A 6 1.27 13.72 -17.39
C SER A 6 0.05 13.42 -18.30
N SER A 7 -0.10 14.10 -19.43
CA SER A 7 -1.31 14.05 -20.28
C SER A 7 -1.38 12.86 -21.26
N HIS A 8 -0.28 12.15 -21.53
CA HIS A 8 -0.25 11.08 -22.54
C HIS A 8 -0.75 9.71 -22.05
N GLY A 9 -0.76 9.47 -20.72
CA GLY A 9 -1.12 8.16 -20.16
C GLY A 9 -2.61 7.77 -20.29
N ALA A 10 -3.50 8.76 -20.31
CA ALA A 10 -4.94 8.53 -20.38
C ALA A 10 -5.42 8.14 -21.80
N ALA A 11 -4.76 8.67 -22.84
CA ALA A 11 -5.09 8.36 -24.24
C ALA A 11 -4.75 6.91 -24.61
N VAL A 12 -3.64 6.37 -24.08
CA VAL A 12 -3.17 5.00 -24.35
C VAL A 12 -4.10 3.95 -23.73
N LEU A 13 -4.67 4.21 -22.56
CA LEU A 13 -5.61 3.31 -21.88
C LEU A 13 -6.96 3.18 -22.60
N LEU A 14 -7.44 4.27 -23.20
CA LEU A 14 -8.65 4.25 -24.05
C LEU A 14 -8.41 3.52 -25.38
N PHE A 15 -7.21 3.62 -25.93
CA PHE A 15 -6.82 2.91 -27.16
C PHE A 15 -6.73 1.40 -26.92
N PHE A 16 -6.20 0.97 -25.77
CA PHE A 16 -6.11 -0.46 -25.39
C PHE A 16 -7.49 -1.08 -25.10
N ALA A 17 -8.41 -0.32 -24.49
CA ALA A 17 -9.77 -0.76 -24.23
C ALA A 17 -10.63 -0.93 -25.51
N ARG A 18 -10.32 -0.19 -26.59
CA ARG A 18 -11.01 -0.31 -27.89
C ARG A 18 -10.51 -1.49 -28.74
N ARG A 19 -9.26 -1.94 -28.55
CA ARG A 19 -8.61 -2.95 -29.43
C ARG A 19 -8.56 -4.37 -28.86
N SER A 20 -8.93 -4.56 -27.59
CA SER A 20 -8.82 -5.86 -26.92
C SER A 20 -10.05 -6.75 -27.16
N SER A 21 -9.89 -7.80 -27.97
CA SER A 21 -10.87 -8.86 -28.24
C SER A 21 -11.26 -9.71 -27.02
N LEU A 22 -10.56 -9.55 -25.88
CA LEU A 22 -10.80 -10.27 -24.61
C LEU A 22 -12.17 -10.02 -23.96
N PHE A 23 -12.93 -9.03 -24.44
CA PHE A 23 -14.17 -8.55 -23.82
C PHE A 23 -15.46 -8.95 -24.58
N ARG A 24 -15.39 -9.95 -25.45
CA ARG A 24 -16.52 -10.44 -26.27
C ARG A 24 -17.37 -11.55 -25.61
N THR A 25 -17.05 -11.99 -24.39
CA THR A 25 -17.86 -13.02 -23.72
C THR A 25 -19.10 -12.41 -23.04
N PRO A 26 -20.29 -13.02 -23.16
CA PRO A 26 -21.56 -12.44 -22.70
C PRO A 26 -21.64 -12.24 -21.17
N ARG A 27 -20.85 -12.97 -20.38
CA ARG A 27 -20.77 -12.82 -18.91
C ARG A 27 -19.98 -11.59 -18.43
N LEU A 28 -19.30 -10.85 -19.32
CA LEU A 28 -18.51 -9.65 -18.97
C LEU A 28 -19.22 -8.32 -19.27
N CYS A 29 -20.44 -8.34 -19.80
CA CYS A 29 -21.18 -7.11 -20.13
C CYS A 29 -21.62 -6.31 -18.89
N HIS A 30 -21.98 -6.98 -17.78
CA HIS A 30 -22.27 -6.32 -16.49
C HIS A 30 -21.02 -5.72 -15.82
N LEU A 31 -19.82 -6.24 -16.09
CA LEU A 31 -18.58 -5.72 -15.50
C LEU A 31 -18.03 -4.47 -16.23
N LYS A 32 -18.40 -4.31 -17.51
CA LYS A 32 -18.09 -3.11 -18.30
C LYS A 32 -18.83 -1.88 -17.80
N SER A 33 -20.04 -2.01 -17.23
CA SER A 33 -20.75 -0.88 -16.63
C SER A 33 -20.06 -0.39 -15.36
N ASP A 34 -19.57 -1.30 -14.52
CA ASP A 34 -18.87 -0.96 -13.27
C ASP A 34 -17.47 -0.37 -13.52
N PHE A 35 -16.76 -0.87 -14.53
CA PHE A 35 -15.49 -0.28 -14.96
C PHE A 35 -15.68 1.09 -15.65
N ARG A 36 -16.80 1.28 -16.37
CA ARG A 36 -17.17 2.62 -16.89
C ARG A 36 -17.64 3.57 -15.78
N ALA A 37 -18.27 3.08 -14.72
CA ALA A 37 -18.68 3.89 -13.57
C ALA A 37 -17.46 4.36 -12.75
N THR A 38 -16.51 3.46 -12.47
CA THR A 38 -15.23 3.78 -11.82
C THR A 38 -14.30 4.63 -12.69
N ALA A 39 -14.29 4.44 -14.02
CA ALA A 39 -13.58 5.32 -14.94
C ALA A 39 -14.24 6.70 -15.12
N ARG A 40 -15.58 6.81 -15.00
CA ARG A 40 -16.29 8.12 -14.95
C ARG A 40 -16.02 8.88 -13.65
N LEU A 41 -15.88 8.18 -12.52
CA LEU A 41 -15.43 8.77 -11.24
C LEU A 41 -14.04 9.42 -11.37
N ARG A 42 -13.17 8.89 -12.25
CA ARG A 42 -11.86 9.49 -12.53
C ARG A 42 -11.91 10.72 -13.46
N ARG A 43 -12.95 10.86 -14.30
CA ARG A 43 -13.15 12.04 -15.19
C ARG A 43 -13.90 13.19 -14.50
N ARG A 44 -14.65 12.91 -13.43
CA ARG A 44 -15.32 13.91 -12.59
C ARG A 44 -14.55 14.26 -11.31
N ALA A 45 -13.41 13.63 -11.07
CA ALA A 45 -12.50 14.08 -10.01
C ALA A 45 -11.89 15.42 -10.47
N PRO A 46 -12.24 16.57 -9.83
CA PRO A 46 -11.44 17.78 -10.03
C PRO A 46 -10.00 17.41 -9.70
N SER A 47 -9.07 17.83 -10.58
CA SER A 47 -7.62 17.72 -10.44
C SER A 47 -7.20 17.31 -9.03
N LEU A 48 -7.01 16.00 -8.79
CA LEU A 48 -6.56 15.47 -7.50
C LEU A 48 -5.24 16.21 -7.22
N PRO A 49 -5.20 17.15 -6.26
CA PRO A 49 -3.93 17.63 -5.77
C PRO A 49 -3.23 16.36 -5.27
N SER A 50 -1.98 16.20 -5.67
CA SER A 50 -1.00 15.26 -5.11
C SER A 50 -1.50 14.65 -3.80
N LEU A 51 -1.75 13.33 -3.78
CA LEU A 51 -2.02 12.51 -2.59
C LEU A 51 -1.63 13.26 -1.34
N LEU A 52 -2.56 13.99 -0.74
CA LEU A 52 -2.22 14.78 0.42
C LEU A 52 -1.82 13.77 1.49
N PRO A 53 -0.58 13.85 2.01
CA PRO A 53 -0.17 12.98 3.09
C PRO A 53 -1.19 13.13 4.21
N VAL A 54 -1.41 12.07 4.98
CA VAL A 54 -2.37 12.05 6.09
C VAL A 54 -2.07 13.17 7.12
N SER A 55 -0.86 13.74 7.07
CA SER A 55 -0.47 14.98 7.75
C SER A 55 -1.30 16.22 7.38
N SER A 56 -1.95 16.26 6.21
CA SER A 56 -2.87 17.35 5.84
C SER A 56 -4.24 17.21 6.51
N VAL A 57 -4.57 16.03 7.04
CA VAL A 57 -5.73 15.83 7.93
C VAL A 57 -5.36 16.25 9.36
N ALA A 58 -4.09 16.15 9.74
CA ALA A 58 -3.58 16.62 11.05
C ALA A 58 -3.72 18.13 11.24
N SER A 59 -3.68 18.92 10.15
CA SER A 59 -3.87 20.38 10.23
C SER A 59 -5.32 20.83 10.45
N LEU A 60 -6.31 19.92 10.40
CA LEU A 60 -7.73 20.32 10.39
C LEU A 60 -8.53 19.96 11.65
N SER A 61 -8.01 19.19 12.61
CA SER A 61 -8.77 18.97 13.84
C SER A 61 -8.07 18.12 14.88
N THR A 62 -8.10 18.63 16.09
CA THR A 62 -8.40 17.86 17.29
C THR A 62 -9.13 18.79 18.27
N ALA A 63 -10.27 18.33 18.77
CA ALA A 63 -10.88 18.92 19.95
C ALA A 63 -9.97 18.66 21.14
N LYS A 64 -9.62 19.71 21.88
CA LYS A 64 -8.85 19.75 23.14
C LYS A 64 -7.46 19.09 23.16
N LEU A 65 -7.22 17.97 22.50
CA LEU A 65 -5.93 17.34 22.28
C LEU A 65 -5.11 18.16 21.29
N ASP A 66 -3.82 18.34 21.54
CA ASP A 66 -2.92 18.90 20.52
C ASP A 66 -2.73 17.84 19.42
N ALA A 67 -3.09 18.14 18.17
CA ALA A 67 -2.98 17.19 17.05
C ALA A 67 -1.56 16.58 16.94
N ALA A 68 -0.54 17.37 17.30
CA ALA A 68 0.85 16.96 17.38
C ALA A 68 1.13 15.84 18.42
N LYS A 69 0.39 15.81 19.54
CA LYS A 69 0.51 14.76 20.56
C LYS A 69 -0.21 13.48 20.13
N LEU A 70 -1.34 13.58 19.44
CA LEU A 70 -2.04 12.39 18.96
C LEU A 70 -1.29 11.72 17.79
N GLU A 71 -0.65 12.51 16.91
CA GLU A 71 0.18 11.99 15.81
C GLU A 71 1.42 11.24 16.30
N SER A 72 2.01 11.64 17.43
CA SER A 72 3.15 10.94 18.02
C SER A 72 2.75 9.62 18.71
N LEU A 73 1.50 9.49 19.16
CA LEU A 73 0.97 8.29 19.80
C LEU A 73 0.43 7.27 18.79
N VAL A 74 -0.28 7.72 17.77
CA VAL A 74 -0.92 6.86 16.77
C VAL A 74 -0.27 7.06 15.40
N HIS A 75 0.72 6.22 15.10
CA HIS A 75 1.47 6.30 13.84
C HIS A 75 0.70 5.74 12.63
N HIS A 76 -0.30 4.87 12.83
CA HIS A 76 -1.02 4.26 11.73
C HIS A 76 -2.18 5.18 11.27
N PRO A 77 -2.20 5.61 9.99
CA PRO A 77 -3.09 6.67 9.54
C PRO A 77 -4.58 6.29 9.55
N ILE A 78 -4.88 5.01 9.35
CA ILE A 78 -6.27 4.52 9.37
C ILE A 78 -6.80 4.48 10.81
N ASP A 79 -5.97 4.09 11.77
CA ASP A 79 -6.37 4.02 13.17
C ASP A 79 -6.50 5.44 13.75
N TYR A 80 -5.61 6.35 13.36
CA TYR A 80 -5.76 7.78 13.64
C TYR A 80 -7.12 8.32 13.18
N ALA A 81 -7.52 8.05 11.92
CA ALA A 81 -8.80 8.50 11.40
C ALA A 81 -10.01 7.89 12.16
N ARG A 82 -9.91 6.63 12.61
CA ARG A 82 -10.96 5.99 13.43
C ARG A 82 -11.07 6.62 14.81
N VAL A 83 -9.93 6.90 15.44
CA VAL A 83 -9.85 7.51 16.78
C VAL A 83 -10.39 8.94 16.73
N VAL A 84 -9.96 9.76 15.77
CA VAL A 84 -10.48 11.13 15.60
C VAL A 84 -11.99 11.14 15.36
N LYS A 85 -12.50 10.20 14.54
CA LYS A 85 -13.94 10.06 14.31
C LYS A 85 -14.72 9.69 15.58
N LYS A 86 -14.15 8.85 16.44
CA LYS A 86 -14.77 8.39 17.69
C LYS A 86 -14.74 9.46 18.80
N ILE A 87 -13.66 10.24 18.89
CA ILE A 87 -13.49 11.28 19.92
C ILE A 87 -14.34 12.52 19.61
N GLY A 88 -14.37 12.99 18.36
CA GLY A 88 -15.16 14.17 17.98
C GLY A 88 -14.78 15.43 18.78
N ASN A 89 -15.77 16.04 19.46
CA ASN A 89 -15.60 17.18 20.38
C ASN A 89 -15.90 16.81 21.84
N GLU A 90 -15.96 15.51 22.16
CA GLU A 90 -16.33 15.06 23.48
C GLU A 90 -15.27 15.48 24.50
N VAL A 91 -15.75 16.02 25.62
CA VAL A 91 -14.91 16.49 26.73
C VAL A 91 -14.49 15.34 27.63
N ASP A 92 -15.35 14.32 27.73
CA ASP A 92 -15.16 13.16 28.60
C ASP A 92 -14.84 11.92 27.75
N LEU A 93 -13.54 11.60 27.64
CA LEU A 93 -13.08 10.42 26.91
C LEU A 93 -13.46 9.09 27.56
N THR A 94 -13.89 9.09 28.82
CA THR A 94 -14.39 7.90 29.52
C THR A 94 -15.71 7.39 28.94
N LEU A 95 -16.46 8.24 28.26
CA LEU A 95 -17.71 7.89 27.58
C LEU A 95 -17.48 7.34 26.17
N VAL A 96 -16.28 7.51 25.63
CA VAL A 96 -15.94 7.07 24.27
C VAL A 96 -15.31 5.68 24.33
N ASP A 97 -16.03 4.70 23.79
CA ASP A 97 -15.49 3.36 23.63
C ASP A 97 -14.42 3.33 22.53
N LEU A 98 -13.16 3.27 22.97
CA LEU A 98 -11.96 3.09 22.16
C LEU A 98 -11.44 1.64 22.22
N GLU A 99 -12.13 0.76 22.95
CA GLU A 99 -11.73 -0.64 23.08
C GLU A 99 -11.81 -1.33 21.71
N GLY A 100 -10.78 -2.12 21.38
CA GLY A 100 -10.67 -2.80 20.08
C GLY A 100 -10.11 -1.95 18.93
N LEU A 101 -9.93 -0.63 19.09
CA LEU A 101 -9.20 0.19 18.11
C LEU A 101 -7.71 0.31 18.42
N LEU A 102 -7.36 0.43 19.69
CA LEU A 102 -5.99 0.62 20.16
C LEU A 102 -5.70 -0.30 21.36
N PRO A 103 -4.42 -0.64 21.61
CA PRO A 103 -4.01 -1.30 22.85
C PRO A 103 -4.36 -0.44 24.06
N SER A 104 -4.76 -1.06 25.17
CA SER A 104 -5.16 -0.37 26.41
C SER A 104 -4.10 0.61 26.94
N ALA A 105 -2.81 0.30 26.72
CA ALA A 105 -1.71 1.20 27.07
C ALA A 105 -1.81 2.56 26.35
N ILE A 106 -2.16 2.57 25.06
CA ILE A 106 -2.28 3.80 24.28
C ILE A 106 -3.55 4.57 24.70
N ILE A 107 -4.64 3.86 24.99
CA ILE A 107 -5.91 4.46 25.46
C ILE A 107 -5.67 5.26 26.76
N MET A 108 -4.95 4.69 27.72
CA MET A 108 -4.58 5.36 28.97
C MET A 108 -3.73 6.61 28.75
N VAL A 109 -2.78 6.57 27.81
CA VAL A 109 -1.95 7.74 27.51
C VAL A 109 -2.79 8.84 26.83
N ILE A 110 -3.71 8.48 25.94
CA ILE A 110 -4.62 9.43 25.29
C ILE A 110 -5.54 10.09 26.34
N SER A 111 -6.08 9.33 27.31
CA SER A 111 -6.94 9.89 28.35
C SER A 111 -6.19 10.87 29.26
N VAL A 112 -5.01 10.50 29.76
CA VAL A 112 -4.15 11.39 30.55
C VAL A 112 -3.74 12.63 29.77
N THR A 113 -3.41 12.46 28.48
CA THR A 113 -3.04 13.58 27.62
C THR A 113 -4.22 14.53 27.43
N ALA A 114 -5.42 14.03 27.17
CA ALA A 114 -6.61 14.87 27.01
C ALA A 114 -7.03 15.61 28.30
N SER A 115 -6.80 15.01 29.47
CA SER A 115 -7.04 15.68 30.76
C SER A 115 -6.03 16.81 31.03
N THR A 116 -4.81 16.69 30.50
CA THR A 116 -3.73 17.67 30.70
C THR A 116 -3.59 18.69 29.56
N THR A 117 -4.27 18.51 28.43
CA THR A 117 -4.21 19.44 27.31
C THR A 117 -5.26 20.56 27.43
N SER A 118 -4.81 21.78 27.19
CA SER A 118 -5.65 22.97 27.11
C SER A 118 -5.99 23.31 25.66
N GLY A 119 -6.62 22.41 24.92
CA GLY A 119 -7.05 22.72 23.55
C GLY A 119 -8.42 23.40 23.49
N LYS A 120 -8.71 24.02 22.35
CA LYS A 120 -9.98 24.73 22.11
C LYS A 120 -10.98 23.80 21.42
N PRO A 121 -12.28 23.86 21.77
CA PRO A 121 -13.30 23.12 21.04
C PRO A 121 -13.41 23.64 19.60
N LEU A 122 -13.64 22.73 18.67
CA LEU A 122 -13.82 23.08 17.25
C LEU A 122 -15.23 23.64 17.01
N SER A 123 -15.37 24.51 16.02
CA SER A 123 -16.69 24.92 15.54
C SER A 123 -17.43 23.74 14.91
N LYS A 124 -18.76 23.74 15.00
CA LYS A 124 -19.60 22.67 14.44
C LYS A 124 -19.35 22.44 12.94
N GLU A 125 -19.10 23.51 12.19
CA GLU A 125 -18.76 23.42 10.76
C GLU A 125 -17.43 22.71 10.51
N ASN A 126 -16.40 23.02 11.30
CA ASN A 126 -15.08 22.40 11.14
C ASN A 126 -15.09 20.95 11.60
N LEU A 127 -15.81 20.64 12.68
CA LEU A 127 -16.01 19.27 13.14
C LEU A 127 -16.70 18.41 12.08
N ASN A 128 -17.75 18.93 11.44
CA ASN A 128 -18.43 18.21 10.36
C ASN A 128 -17.47 17.95 9.19
N LYS A 129 -16.69 18.96 8.76
CA LYS A 129 -15.68 18.80 7.70
C LYS A 129 -14.64 17.73 8.05
N THR A 130 -14.20 17.68 9.31
CA THR A 130 -13.27 16.66 9.82
C THR A 130 -13.86 15.27 9.76
N ILE A 131 -15.07 15.08 10.29
CA ILE A 131 -15.72 13.76 10.29
C ILE A 131 -15.92 13.28 8.85
N ASP A 132 -16.36 14.17 7.96
CA ASP A 132 -16.54 13.88 6.54
C ASP A 132 -15.21 13.50 5.86
N ALA A 133 -14.10 14.14 6.24
CA ALA A 133 -12.77 13.77 5.78
C ALA A 133 -12.32 12.40 6.29
N CYS A 134 -12.56 12.09 7.57
CA CYS A 134 -12.30 10.78 8.15
C CYS A 134 -13.10 9.67 7.45
N ASP A 135 -14.38 9.91 7.16
CA ASP A 135 -15.24 8.96 6.45
C ASP A 135 -14.77 8.70 5.02
N ARG A 136 -14.36 9.75 4.31
CA ARG A 136 -13.75 9.62 2.99
C ARG A 136 -12.45 8.83 3.04
N ALA A 137 -11.61 9.05 4.06
CA ALA A 137 -10.37 8.30 4.24
C ALA A 137 -10.62 6.80 4.49
N LEU A 138 -11.60 6.47 5.35
CA LEU A 138 -12.00 5.09 5.62
C LEU A 138 -12.62 4.42 4.39
N ALA A 139 -13.48 5.13 3.65
CA ALA A 139 -14.06 4.64 2.41
C ALA A 139 -12.98 4.35 1.35
N LEU A 140 -11.95 5.21 1.26
CA LEU A 140 -10.82 5.03 0.36
C LEU A 140 -9.97 3.80 0.75
N ASP A 141 -9.73 3.57 2.04
CA ASP A 141 -9.01 2.38 2.52
C ASP A 141 -9.78 1.09 2.16
N LEU A 142 -11.09 1.07 2.37
CA LEU A 142 -11.95 -0.06 1.99
C LEU A 142 -11.93 -0.29 0.47
N ALA A 143 -12.03 0.78 -0.33
CA ALA A 143 -11.94 0.69 -1.78
C ALA A 143 -10.57 0.16 -2.23
N LYS A 144 -9.48 0.61 -1.61
CA LYS A 144 -8.13 0.13 -1.89
C LYS A 144 -7.99 -1.36 -1.59
N LYS A 145 -8.52 -1.85 -0.46
CA LYS A 145 -8.52 -3.27 -0.12
C LYS A 145 -9.25 -4.09 -1.17
N LYS A 146 -10.48 -3.70 -1.54
CA LYS A 146 -11.26 -4.37 -2.60
C LYS A 146 -10.51 -4.47 -3.93
N VAL A 147 -9.78 -3.42 -4.32
CA VAL A 147 -8.97 -3.44 -5.55
C VAL A 147 -7.79 -4.40 -5.41
N LEU A 148 -7.09 -4.41 -4.27
CA LEU A 148 -5.98 -5.33 -4.02
C LEU A 148 -6.45 -6.78 -4.03
N ASP A 149 -7.56 -7.10 -3.35
CA ASP A 149 -8.14 -8.45 -3.30
C ASP A 149 -8.55 -8.92 -4.71
N PHE A 150 -9.13 -8.02 -5.51
CA PHE A 150 -9.47 -8.31 -6.90
C PHE A 150 -8.22 -8.61 -7.75
N VAL A 151 -7.16 -7.80 -7.61
CA VAL A 151 -5.91 -8.03 -8.35
C VAL A 151 -5.26 -9.33 -7.89
N GLU A 152 -5.23 -9.60 -6.59
CA GLU A 152 -4.69 -10.85 -6.03
C GLU A 152 -5.36 -12.08 -6.63
N SER A 153 -6.71 -12.10 -6.67
CA SER A 153 -7.49 -13.20 -7.28
C SER A 153 -7.15 -13.47 -8.75
N ARG A 154 -6.65 -12.45 -9.46
CA ARG A 154 -6.27 -12.54 -10.89
C ARG A 154 -4.78 -12.66 -11.12
N THR A 155 -3.95 -12.42 -10.10
CA THR A 155 -2.49 -12.36 -10.25
C THR A 155 -1.92 -13.73 -10.59
N GLY A 156 -2.50 -14.82 -10.08
CA GLY A 156 -2.13 -16.18 -10.48
C GLY A 156 -2.32 -16.48 -11.98
N TYR A 157 -3.25 -15.79 -12.64
CA TYR A 157 -3.46 -15.92 -14.09
C TYR A 157 -2.63 -14.91 -14.90
N ILE A 158 -2.48 -13.68 -14.39
CA ILE A 158 -1.76 -12.60 -15.10
C ILE A 158 -0.25 -12.78 -15.02
N ALA A 159 0.26 -13.23 -13.86
CA ALA A 159 1.68 -13.38 -13.56
C ALA A 159 1.91 -14.68 -12.75
N PRO A 160 1.77 -15.84 -13.39
CA PRO A 160 1.92 -17.14 -12.72
C PRO A 160 3.35 -17.37 -12.22
N ASN A 161 4.38 -16.93 -12.96
CA ASN A 161 5.77 -17.14 -12.55
C ASN A 161 6.16 -16.24 -11.38
N LEU A 162 5.75 -14.97 -11.39
CA LEU A 162 5.96 -14.07 -10.25
C LEU A 162 5.23 -14.58 -9.00
N SER A 163 3.97 -14.99 -9.13
CA SER A 163 3.17 -15.52 -8.01
C SER A 163 3.82 -16.76 -7.39
N ALA A 164 4.43 -17.63 -8.19
CA ALA A 164 5.09 -18.83 -7.70
C ALA A 164 6.32 -18.52 -6.81
N ILE A 165 6.99 -17.38 -7.00
CA ILE A 165 8.17 -16.99 -6.22
C ILE A 165 7.80 -16.27 -4.93
N ILE A 166 6.98 -15.21 -5.01
CA ILE A 166 6.73 -14.28 -3.89
C ILE A 166 5.32 -14.35 -3.32
N GLY A 167 4.42 -15.13 -3.94
CA GLY A 167 3.00 -15.21 -3.57
C GLY A 167 2.13 -14.14 -4.25
N SER A 168 0.84 -14.44 -4.40
CA SER A 168 -0.11 -13.60 -5.12
C SER A 168 -0.37 -12.25 -4.45
N ALA A 169 -0.46 -12.20 -3.11
CA ALA A 169 -0.63 -10.96 -2.34
C ALA A 169 0.51 -9.96 -2.57
N VAL A 170 1.76 -10.43 -2.48
CA VAL A 170 2.96 -9.57 -2.64
C VAL A 170 3.11 -9.17 -4.11
N ALA A 171 2.87 -10.09 -5.04
CA ALA A 171 2.89 -9.82 -6.47
C ALA A 171 1.86 -8.74 -6.87
N ALA A 172 0.63 -8.82 -6.35
CA ALA A 172 -0.40 -7.80 -6.56
C ALA A 172 0.03 -6.41 -6.09
N LYS A 173 0.64 -6.32 -4.90
CA LYS A 173 1.17 -5.07 -4.35
C LYS A 173 2.30 -4.48 -5.21
N LEU A 174 3.23 -5.31 -5.69
CA LEU A 174 4.31 -4.88 -6.58
C LEU A 174 3.79 -4.37 -7.91
N MET A 175 2.85 -5.11 -8.54
CA MET A 175 2.21 -4.67 -9.78
C MET A 175 1.42 -3.38 -9.59
N GLY A 176 0.76 -3.22 -8.43
CA GLY A 176 0.01 -2.02 -8.08
C GLY A 176 0.90 -0.78 -8.01
N ILE A 177 2.07 -0.85 -7.36
CA ILE A 177 3.02 0.27 -7.31
C ILE A 177 3.70 0.52 -8.65
N ALA A 178 4.11 -0.54 -9.35
CA ALA A 178 4.80 -0.40 -10.62
C ALA A 178 3.88 0.07 -11.77
N SER A 179 2.57 0.23 -11.53
CA SER A 179 1.58 0.60 -12.54
C SER A 179 1.39 -0.47 -13.63
N GLY A 180 1.47 -1.74 -13.24
CA GLY A 180 1.20 -2.90 -14.08
C GLY A 180 2.43 -3.75 -14.41
N LEU A 181 2.17 -4.91 -15.02
CA LEU A 181 3.19 -5.94 -15.29
C LEU A 181 4.28 -5.46 -16.26
N SER A 182 3.89 -4.78 -17.35
CA SER A 182 4.84 -4.32 -18.38
C SER A 182 5.79 -3.23 -17.87
N ALA A 183 5.32 -2.38 -16.95
CA ALA A 183 6.17 -1.38 -16.32
C ALA A 183 7.13 -2.05 -15.33
N LEU A 184 6.65 -3.02 -14.53
CA LEU A 184 7.48 -3.81 -13.63
C LEU A 184 8.58 -4.59 -14.38
N ALA A 185 8.30 -5.12 -15.57
CA ALA A 185 9.28 -5.86 -16.40
C ALA A 185 10.48 -5.00 -16.85
N LYS A 186 10.25 -3.70 -17.05
CA LYS A 186 11.27 -2.73 -17.45
C LYS A 186 12.14 -2.27 -16.28
N MET A 187 11.68 -2.45 -15.03
CA MET A 187 12.44 -2.04 -13.85
C MET A 187 13.67 -2.96 -13.64
N PRO A 188 14.82 -2.41 -13.21
CA PRO A 188 15.95 -3.20 -12.78
C PRO A 188 15.69 -3.83 -11.39
N ALA A 189 16.38 -4.93 -11.09
CA ALA A 189 16.18 -5.68 -9.85
C ALA A 189 16.41 -4.85 -8.58
N CYS A 190 17.41 -3.95 -8.58
CA CYS A 190 17.67 -3.06 -7.46
C CYS A 190 16.50 -2.11 -7.14
N ASN A 191 15.77 -1.65 -8.16
CA ASN A 191 14.58 -0.82 -7.96
C ASN A 191 13.42 -1.67 -7.44
N VAL A 192 13.24 -2.88 -7.99
CA VAL A 192 12.22 -3.84 -7.53
C VAL A 192 12.39 -4.18 -6.05
N GLN A 193 13.65 -4.32 -5.61
CA GLN A 193 13.99 -4.60 -4.21
C GLN A 193 13.48 -3.51 -3.24
N LEU A 194 13.51 -2.25 -3.67
CA LEU A 194 13.16 -1.08 -2.87
C LEU A 194 11.68 -0.68 -3.02
N LEU A 195 10.87 -1.38 -3.83
CA LEU A 195 9.46 -1.06 -4.03
C LEU A 195 8.66 -1.24 -2.75
N GLY A 196 8.10 -0.13 -2.24
CA GLY A 196 7.33 -0.12 -0.99
C GLY A 196 8.18 0.13 0.26
N ALA A 197 9.50 0.31 0.13
CA ALA A 197 10.35 0.66 1.25
C ALA A 197 10.02 2.10 1.71
N LYS A 198 9.47 2.23 2.92
CA LYS A 198 9.27 3.54 3.56
C LYS A 198 10.58 4.00 4.21
N LYS A 199 10.96 5.26 3.99
CA LYS A 199 12.09 5.87 4.71
C LYS A 199 11.68 6.02 6.17
N LYS A 200 12.20 5.15 7.04
CA LYS A 200 12.18 5.39 8.48
C LYS A 200 13.31 6.37 8.77
N THR A 201 13.00 7.66 8.88
CA THR A 201 13.93 8.64 9.44
C THR A 201 13.97 8.38 10.94
N LEU A 202 14.94 7.59 11.40
CA LEU A 202 15.21 7.46 12.83
C LEU A 202 15.67 8.84 13.31
N ALA A 203 14.85 9.49 14.15
CA ALA A 203 15.25 10.67 14.90
C ALA A 203 16.19 10.19 16.03
N GLY A 204 17.50 10.19 15.78
CA GLY A 204 18.49 9.77 16.77
C GLY A 204 19.90 9.65 16.19
N PHE A 205 20.86 10.29 16.85
CA PHE A 205 22.29 10.32 16.53
C PHE A 205 23.00 8.97 16.79
N SER A 206 22.55 7.88 16.17
CA SER A 206 23.26 6.59 16.24
C SER A 206 23.10 5.81 14.93
N THR A 207 24.05 6.05 14.02
CA THR A 207 24.20 5.41 12.70
C THR A 207 24.77 3.98 12.81
N ALA A 208 24.13 3.07 13.57
CA ALA A 208 24.63 1.70 13.70
C ALA A 208 23.62 0.60 13.37
N THR A 209 22.31 0.87 13.41
CA THR A 209 21.31 -0.10 12.93
C THR A 209 20.50 0.51 11.79
N SER A 210 21.12 0.67 10.63
CA SER A 210 20.35 0.87 9.41
C SER A 210 19.52 -0.39 9.17
N GLN A 211 18.24 -0.40 9.56
CA GLN A 211 17.35 -1.47 9.15
C GLN A 211 17.43 -1.56 7.62
N PHE A 212 17.88 -2.72 7.13
CA PHE A 212 18.02 -2.99 5.71
C PHE A 212 16.71 -2.59 5.02
N ARG A 213 16.80 -1.72 4.00
CA ARG A 213 15.63 -1.14 3.35
C ARG A 213 14.98 -2.21 2.47
N VAL A 214 14.06 -2.97 3.04
CA VAL A 214 13.25 -3.93 2.31
C VAL A 214 11.89 -3.29 2.00
N GLY A 215 11.45 -3.44 0.76
CA GLY A 215 10.11 -3.09 0.35
C GLY A 215 9.11 -4.22 0.63
N TYR A 216 8.13 -4.38 -0.25
CA TYR A 216 7.12 -5.43 -0.10
C TYR A 216 7.65 -6.85 -0.17
N LEU A 217 8.87 -7.06 -0.70
CA LEU A 217 9.53 -8.36 -0.70
C LEU A 217 9.79 -8.92 0.71
N GLU A 218 9.75 -8.07 1.75
CA GLU A 218 9.83 -8.51 3.14
C GLU A 218 8.65 -9.41 3.51
N GLN A 219 7.48 -9.16 2.93
CA GLN A 219 6.25 -9.91 3.22
C GLN A 219 6.22 -11.28 2.54
N ALA A 220 7.22 -11.60 1.71
CA ALA A 220 7.30 -12.90 1.05
C ALA A 220 7.72 -13.99 2.05
N GLU A 221 7.09 -15.16 1.93
CA GLU A 221 7.34 -16.32 2.80
C GLU A 221 8.83 -16.70 2.86
N ILE A 222 9.49 -16.75 1.70
CA ILE A 222 10.92 -17.11 1.56
C ILE A 222 11.84 -16.13 2.32
N PHE A 223 11.46 -14.86 2.40
CA PHE A 223 12.23 -13.87 3.14
C PHE A 223 12.04 -14.04 4.66
N GLN A 224 10.81 -14.32 5.09
CA GLN A 224 10.47 -14.51 6.51
C GLN A 224 11.06 -15.81 7.08
N SER A 225 11.12 -16.87 6.27
CA SER A 225 11.72 -18.15 6.65
C SER A 225 13.26 -18.10 6.74
N ALA A 226 13.90 -17.11 6.12
CA ALA A 226 15.35 -16.99 6.13
C ALA A 226 15.87 -16.42 7.47
N PRO A 227 17.03 -16.92 7.98
CA PRO A 227 17.64 -16.40 9.19
C PRO A 227 18.07 -14.94 9.01
N PRO A 228 18.08 -14.13 10.09
CA PRO A 228 18.30 -12.69 10.01
C PRO A 228 19.64 -12.30 9.38
N SER A 229 20.69 -13.12 9.55
CA SER A 229 22.00 -12.93 8.90
C SER A 229 21.93 -12.98 7.37
N LEU A 230 21.08 -13.84 6.80
CA LEU A 230 20.98 -14.08 5.37
C LEU A 230 19.88 -13.26 4.67
N ARG A 231 19.02 -12.56 5.43
CA ARG A 231 17.88 -11.79 4.89
C ARG A 231 18.27 -10.78 3.82
N THR A 232 19.39 -10.08 3.98
CA THR A 232 19.90 -9.12 2.99
C THR A 232 20.19 -9.79 1.65
N ARG A 233 20.83 -10.96 1.68
CA ARG A 233 21.16 -11.74 0.49
C ARG A 233 19.90 -12.35 -0.13
N ALA A 234 19.03 -12.93 0.70
CA ALA A 234 17.75 -13.48 0.26
C ALA A 234 16.90 -12.44 -0.47
N CYS A 235 16.82 -11.21 0.04
CA CYS A 235 16.10 -10.12 -0.61
C CYS A 235 16.67 -9.76 -2.00
N ARG A 236 18.00 -9.67 -2.14
CA ARG A 236 18.65 -9.39 -3.42
C ARG A 236 18.38 -10.51 -4.44
N LEU A 237 18.45 -11.76 -4.00
CA LEU A 237 18.14 -12.93 -4.83
C LEU A 237 16.67 -12.93 -5.26
N LEU A 238 15.76 -12.70 -4.31
CA LEU A 238 14.32 -12.60 -4.57
C LEU A 238 14.02 -11.50 -5.58
N ALA A 239 14.58 -10.30 -5.41
CA ALA A 239 14.37 -9.20 -6.35
C ALA A 239 14.88 -9.55 -7.75
N SER A 240 16.10 -10.11 -7.85
CA SER A 240 16.71 -10.48 -9.13
C SER A 240 15.91 -11.53 -9.88
N LYS A 241 15.51 -12.60 -9.18
CA LYS A 241 14.76 -13.72 -9.76
C LYS A 241 13.30 -13.33 -10.05
N SER A 242 12.70 -12.48 -9.23
CA SER A 242 11.38 -11.90 -9.49
C SER A 242 11.39 -11.03 -10.75
N THR A 243 12.42 -10.20 -10.98
CA THR A 243 12.53 -9.41 -12.21
C THR A 243 12.63 -10.30 -13.45
N LEU A 244 13.34 -11.43 -13.38
CA LEU A 244 13.38 -12.40 -14.47
C LEU A 244 12.00 -13.02 -14.72
N ALA A 245 11.33 -13.49 -13.67
CA ALA A 245 9.99 -14.08 -13.77
C ALA A 245 8.97 -13.09 -14.35
N VAL A 246 9.00 -11.82 -13.94
CA VAL A 246 8.13 -10.77 -14.48
C VAL A 246 8.35 -10.55 -15.98
N ARG A 247 9.60 -10.60 -16.44
CA ARG A 247 9.92 -10.44 -17.87
C ARG A 247 9.35 -11.60 -18.69
N VAL A 248 9.46 -12.82 -18.18
CA VAL A 248 8.84 -14.02 -18.78
C VAL A 248 7.32 -13.92 -18.79
N ASP A 249 6.71 -13.48 -17.68
CA ASP A 249 5.26 -13.26 -17.60
C ASP A 249 4.78 -12.17 -18.57
N SER A 250 5.56 -11.10 -18.74
CA SER A 250 5.22 -10.00 -19.64
C SER A 250 5.28 -10.41 -21.13
N THR A 251 6.12 -11.37 -21.49
CA THR A 251 6.18 -11.92 -22.86
C THR A 251 5.25 -13.12 -23.06
N ARG A 252 4.47 -13.51 -22.03
CA ARG A 252 3.63 -14.71 -21.98
C ARG A 252 4.39 -16.02 -22.26
N GLY A 253 5.60 -16.13 -21.72
CA GLY A 253 6.46 -17.30 -21.93
C GLY A 253 5.86 -18.61 -21.40
N ASP A 254 5.50 -18.67 -20.11
CA ASP A 254 5.07 -19.91 -19.45
C ASP A 254 3.77 -19.75 -18.64
N PRO A 255 2.60 -20.17 -19.17
CA PRO A 255 1.32 -20.06 -18.45
C PRO A 255 1.18 -21.05 -17.29
N THR A 256 2.02 -22.10 -17.23
CA THR A 256 1.94 -23.14 -16.17
C THR A 256 2.68 -22.74 -14.89
N GLY A 257 3.50 -21.67 -14.91
CA GLY A 257 4.28 -21.24 -13.76
C GLY A 257 5.50 -22.12 -13.45
N LYS A 258 5.88 -23.05 -14.34
CA LYS A 258 7.02 -23.97 -14.13
C LYS A 258 8.33 -23.22 -13.94
N THR A 259 8.58 -22.21 -14.79
CA THR A 259 9.77 -21.36 -14.70
C THR A 259 9.85 -20.63 -13.37
N GLY A 260 8.74 -20.11 -12.85
CA GLY A 260 8.66 -19.51 -11.52
C GLY A 260 9.03 -20.48 -10.40
N ARG A 261 8.58 -21.74 -10.46
CA ARG A 261 8.94 -22.78 -9.47
C ARG A 261 10.42 -23.13 -9.52
N ASN A 262 10.99 -23.32 -10.72
CA ASN A 262 12.42 -23.58 -10.87
C ASN A 262 13.26 -22.42 -10.31
N LEU A 263 12.86 -21.17 -10.58
CA LEU A 263 13.53 -19.99 -10.03
C LEU A 263 13.40 -19.92 -8.50
N ARG A 264 12.26 -20.34 -7.93
CA ARG A 264 12.08 -20.45 -6.47
C ARG A 264 13.04 -21.48 -5.88
N ASP A 265 13.16 -22.65 -6.48
CA ASP A 265 14.06 -23.71 -6.00
C ASP A 265 15.53 -23.29 -6.07
N GLU A 266 15.92 -22.56 -7.11
CA GLU A 266 17.26 -21.95 -7.20
C GLU A 266 17.54 -20.94 -6.07
N ILE A 267 16.53 -20.18 -5.63
CA ILE A 267 16.67 -19.24 -4.51
C ILE A 267 16.90 -20.02 -3.22
N LEU A 268 16.09 -21.04 -2.96
CA LEU A 268 16.19 -21.87 -1.75
C LEU A 268 17.56 -22.55 -1.66
N LYS A 269 18.00 -23.21 -2.75
CA LYS A 269 19.34 -23.82 -2.83
C LYS A 269 20.45 -22.82 -2.50
N LYS A 270 20.38 -21.59 -3.03
CA LYS A 270 21.39 -20.56 -2.77
C LYS A 270 21.38 -20.03 -1.33
N ILE A 271 20.23 -20.04 -0.67
CA ILE A 271 20.11 -19.66 0.74
C ILE A 271 20.73 -20.76 1.61
N GLU A 272 20.43 -22.03 1.32
CA GLU A 272 20.95 -23.20 2.06
C GLU A 272 22.45 -23.43 1.89
N THR A 273 22.98 -23.26 0.67
CA THR A 273 24.41 -23.50 0.37
C THR A 273 25.32 -22.46 1.02
N THR A 274 24.79 -21.33 1.48
CA THR A 274 25.63 -20.27 2.08
C THR A 274 25.84 -20.59 3.56
N PRO A 275 27.05 -20.97 4.01
CA PRO A 275 27.32 -21.10 5.42
C PRO A 275 27.16 -19.73 6.11
N CYS A 276 26.55 -19.76 7.29
CA CYS A 276 26.38 -18.61 8.18
C CYS A 276 27.73 -18.01 8.60
#